data_AF-A0A965JUB3-F1
#
_entry.id   AF-A0A965JUB3-F1
#
_cell.length_a   1.000
_cell.length_b   1.000
_cell.length_c   1.000
_cell.angle_alpha   90.00
_cell.angle_beta   90.00
_cell.angle_gamma   90.00
#
_symmetry.space_group_name_H-M   'P 1'
#
loop_
_entity.id
_entity.type
_entity.pdbx_description
1 polymer ?
#
loop_
_entity_poly.entity_id
_entity_poly.type
_entity_poly.pdbx_seq_one_letter_code
_entity_poly.pdbx_strand_id
1 'polypeptide(L)'
;MGYDEIFNLTILGYGGAQPQNISVLNNQNRGRSYLLPSLPPEIKKREVRLPTRDFFENSLWAKSFRTNFEFLDRLICDKRNNADIRDQISKTLTYIADQVLETVFKIRDFEAGWSNKENYQSLPLAQRIWLDDINLEQREQDENWLEEVLSDFTRWVIRTYEYLFKDTCEKMGPAEFERIKKIIKEAINLYPSKDCLIEHKKNKE
;
A
#
# COMPACT_ATOMS: atom_id res chain seq x y z
N MET A 1 -28.23 18.74 -5.72
CA MET A 1 -28.96 17.50 -5.35
C MET A 1 -28.27 16.37 -6.08
N GLY A 2 -27.67 15.42 -5.35
CA GLY A 2 -27.12 14.19 -5.92
C GLY A 2 -28.20 13.11 -5.99
N TYR A 3 -27.97 12.08 -6.79
CA TYR A 3 -28.80 10.88 -6.87
C TYR A 3 -27.97 9.66 -6.42
N ASP A 4 -28.62 8.69 -5.81
CA ASP A 4 -27.98 7.43 -5.40
C ASP A 4 -28.18 6.37 -6.49
N GLU A 5 -27.08 5.82 -7.02
CA GLU A 5 -27.09 4.71 -7.97
C GLU A 5 -26.67 3.41 -7.27
N ILE A 6 -27.50 2.36 -7.38
CA ILE A 6 -27.20 1.03 -6.86
C ILE A 6 -27.01 0.08 -8.04
N PHE A 7 -25.78 -0.39 -8.23
CA PHE A 7 -25.40 -1.30 -9.32
C PHE A 7 -25.52 -2.77 -8.92
N ASN A 8 -25.56 -3.67 -9.91
CA ASN A 8 -25.52 -5.13 -9.74
C ASN A 8 -26.66 -5.72 -8.89
N LEU A 9 -27.86 -5.12 -8.97
CA LEU A 9 -29.05 -5.69 -8.34
C LEU A 9 -29.46 -6.99 -9.02
N THR A 10 -29.73 -8.01 -8.22
CA THR A 10 -30.31 -9.27 -8.69
C THR A 10 -31.82 -9.25 -8.43
N ILE A 11 -32.63 -9.65 -9.41
CA ILE A 11 -34.09 -9.68 -9.29
C ILE A 11 -34.56 -11.11 -9.09
N LEU A 12 -35.23 -11.37 -7.96
CA LEU A 12 -35.96 -12.61 -7.73
C LEU A 12 -37.44 -12.43 -8.06
N GLY A 13 -38.00 -13.40 -8.79
CA GLY A 13 -39.43 -13.47 -9.12
C GLY A 13 -40.17 -14.44 -8.21
N TYR A 14 -41.25 -14.01 -7.57
CA TYR A 14 -42.12 -14.83 -6.73
C TYR A 14 -43.52 -14.98 -7.35
N GLY A 15 -44.01 -16.22 -7.45
CA GLY A 15 -45.40 -16.53 -7.83
C GLY A 15 -45.66 -16.84 -9.31
N GLY A 16 -44.61 -16.98 -10.13
CA GLY A 16 -44.74 -17.46 -11.52
C GLY A 16 -45.78 -16.69 -12.33
N ALA A 17 -46.77 -17.39 -12.91
CA ALA A 17 -47.86 -16.79 -13.70
C ALA A 17 -48.99 -16.15 -12.86
N GLN A 18 -49.00 -16.34 -11.52
CA GLN A 18 -50.02 -15.78 -10.62
C GLN A 18 -49.38 -15.17 -9.34
N PRO A 19 -48.67 -14.02 -9.47
CA PRO A 19 -47.98 -13.37 -8.35
C PRO A 19 -48.92 -12.78 -7.27
N GLN A 20 -50.24 -12.75 -7.53
CA GLN A 20 -51.25 -12.09 -6.70
C GLN A 20 -51.59 -12.84 -5.40
N ASN A 21 -51.24 -14.13 -5.29
CA ASN A 21 -51.66 -14.99 -4.17
C ASN A 21 -50.60 -15.20 -3.06
N ILE A 22 -49.47 -14.47 -3.12
CA ILE A 22 -48.37 -14.65 -2.14
C ILE A 22 -48.47 -13.66 -0.98
N SER A 23 -48.54 -12.36 -1.29
CA SER A 23 -48.74 -11.33 -0.27
C SER A 23 -49.14 -10.00 -0.93
N VAL A 24 -49.69 -9.08 -0.14
CA VAL A 24 -50.07 -7.73 -0.60
C VAL A 24 -48.85 -6.95 -1.13
N LEU A 25 -47.71 -7.04 -0.42
CA LEU A 25 -46.44 -6.43 -0.83
C LEU A 25 -45.87 -7.05 -2.11
N ASN A 26 -46.10 -8.35 -2.34
CA ASN A 26 -45.71 -9.00 -3.59
C ASN A 26 -46.51 -8.47 -4.78
N ASN A 27 -47.81 -8.18 -4.60
CA ASN A 27 -48.62 -7.57 -5.65
C ASN A 27 -48.14 -6.14 -5.96
N GLN A 28 -47.87 -5.33 -4.93
CA GLN A 28 -47.30 -3.98 -5.09
C GLN A 28 -45.97 -3.99 -5.85
N ASN A 29 -45.09 -4.96 -5.55
CA ASN A 29 -43.80 -5.13 -6.22
C ASN A 29 -43.87 -6.01 -7.49
N ARG A 30 -45.08 -6.33 -7.99
CA ARG A 30 -45.32 -7.16 -9.19
C ARG A 30 -44.60 -8.51 -9.20
N GLY A 31 -44.48 -9.15 -8.04
CA GLY A 31 -43.79 -10.41 -7.89
C GLY A 31 -42.27 -10.29 -7.88
N ARG A 32 -41.69 -9.08 -7.78
CA ARG A 32 -40.24 -8.87 -7.87
C ARG A 32 -39.64 -8.47 -6.52
N SER A 33 -38.47 -8.99 -6.22
CA SER A 33 -37.65 -8.56 -5.09
C SER A 33 -36.23 -8.30 -5.57
N TYR A 34 -35.68 -7.16 -5.15
CA TYR A 34 -34.34 -6.73 -5.49
C TYR A 34 -33.40 -7.15 -4.37
N LEU A 35 -32.40 -7.97 -4.71
CA LEU A 35 -31.33 -8.36 -3.80
C LEU A 35 -30.14 -7.44 -3.99
N LEU A 36 -29.59 -6.98 -2.87
CA LEU A 36 -28.33 -6.27 -2.85
C LEU A 36 -27.16 -7.24 -3.12
N PRO A 37 -26.16 -6.83 -3.89
CA PRO A 37 -24.96 -7.64 -4.09
C PRO A 37 -24.24 -7.82 -2.74
N SER A 38 -24.01 -9.07 -2.34
CA SER A 38 -23.21 -9.44 -1.17
C SER A 38 -22.04 -10.35 -1.59
N LEU A 39 -21.49 -10.08 -2.78
CA LEU A 39 -20.34 -10.81 -3.28
C LEU A 39 -19.08 -10.34 -2.54
N PRO A 40 -18.19 -11.26 -2.13
CA PRO A 40 -16.88 -10.85 -1.65
C PRO A 40 -16.16 -10.06 -2.75
N PRO A 41 -15.35 -9.05 -2.41
CA PRO A 41 -14.61 -8.31 -3.41
C PRO A 41 -13.69 -9.26 -4.19
N GLU A 42 -13.66 -9.13 -5.51
CA GLU A 42 -12.69 -9.84 -6.35
C GLU A 42 -11.30 -9.22 -6.14
N ILE A 43 -10.55 -9.76 -5.18
CA ILE A 43 -9.17 -9.36 -4.93
C ILE A 43 -8.30 -9.97 -6.04
N LYS A 44 -8.03 -9.21 -7.10
CA LYS A 44 -7.02 -9.60 -8.10
C LYS A 44 -5.66 -9.66 -7.40
N LYS A 45 -5.14 -10.88 -7.18
CA LYS A 45 -3.78 -11.08 -6.71
C LYS A 45 -2.83 -10.52 -7.77
N ARG A 46 -2.31 -9.32 -7.55
CA ARG A 46 -1.28 -8.75 -8.41
C ARG A 46 0.00 -9.50 -8.11
N GLU A 47 0.54 -10.21 -9.11
CA GLU A 47 1.85 -10.84 -8.99
C GLU A 47 2.88 -9.75 -8.70
N VAL A 48 3.54 -9.88 -7.54
CA VAL A 48 4.64 -9.01 -7.17
C VAL A 48 5.85 -9.45 -7.97
N ARG A 49 6.48 -8.50 -8.65
CA ARG A 49 7.70 -8.75 -9.43
C ARG A 49 8.89 -8.62 -8.49
N LEU A 50 9.79 -9.61 -8.52
CA LEU A 50 11.04 -9.56 -7.79
C LEU A 50 11.96 -8.47 -8.39
N PRO A 51 12.60 -7.63 -7.56
CA PRO A 51 13.48 -6.57 -8.03
C PRO A 51 14.77 -7.13 -8.58
N THR A 52 15.12 -6.76 -9.81
CA THR A 52 16.38 -7.18 -10.46
C THR A 52 17.53 -6.22 -10.22
N ARG A 53 17.30 -4.91 -10.37
CA ARG A 53 18.35 -3.88 -10.25
C ARG A 53 18.21 -3.01 -9.01
N ASP A 54 17.00 -2.57 -8.73
CA ASP A 54 16.68 -1.72 -7.60
C ASP A 54 15.22 -1.95 -7.19
N PHE A 55 14.99 -2.10 -5.87
CA PHE A 55 13.66 -2.31 -5.33
C PHE A 55 12.71 -1.13 -5.56
N PHE A 56 13.17 0.07 -5.29
CA PHE A 56 12.37 1.28 -5.35
C PHE A 56 11.99 1.67 -6.79
N GLU A 57 12.88 1.42 -7.75
CA GLU A 57 12.61 1.72 -9.16
C GLU A 57 11.80 0.62 -9.87
N ASN A 58 12.07 -0.66 -9.58
CA ASN A 58 11.49 -1.77 -10.35
C ASN A 58 10.26 -2.42 -9.69
N SER A 59 10.16 -2.36 -8.36
CA SER A 59 9.05 -3.02 -7.63
C SER A 59 7.91 -2.06 -7.28
N LEU A 60 8.20 -0.76 -7.19
CA LEU A 60 7.22 0.26 -6.81
C LEU A 60 6.72 1.01 -8.05
N TRP A 61 5.43 0.87 -8.36
CA TRP A 61 4.83 1.64 -9.43
C TRP A 61 4.45 3.04 -8.93
N ALA A 62 5.21 4.07 -9.33
CA ALA A 62 5.01 5.45 -8.90
C ALA A 62 3.55 5.94 -9.00
N LYS A 63 2.82 5.56 -10.06
CA LYS A 63 1.41 5.95 -10.24
C LYS A 63 0.48 5.38 -9.16
N SER A 64 0.83 4.27 -8.52
CA SER A 64 0.05 3.69 -7.42
C SER A 64 0.07 4.58 -6.18
N PHE A 65 1.12 5.39 -6.02
CA PHE A 65 1.30 6.29 -4.88
C PHE A 65 0.78 7.70 -5.17
N ARG A 66 0.30 7.97 -6.39
CA ARG A 66 -0.08 9.31 -6.85
C ARG A 66 -1.05 10.00 -5.89
N THR A 67 -2.10 9.33 -5.45
CA THR A 67 -3.10 9.91 -4.54
C THR A 67 -2.50 10.32 -3.18
N ASN A 68 -1.58 9.51 -2.64
CA ASN A 68 -0.90 9.83 -1.38
C ASN A 68 0.04 11.03 -1.56
N PHE A 69 0.76 11.06 -2.66
CA PHE A 69 1.65 12.16 -3.02
C PHE A 69 0.87 13.46 -3.34
N GLU A 70 -0.33 13.38 -3.93
CA GLU A 70 -1.23 14.53 -4.16
C GLU A 70 -1.75 15.10 -2.83
N PHE A 71 -2.05 14.22 -1.87
CA PHE A 71 -2.43 14.65 -0.54
C PHE A 71 -1.26 15.31 0.20
N LEU A 72 -0.06 14.72 0.11
CA LEU A 72 1.17 15.29 0.67
C LEU A 72 1.47 16.67 0.09
N ASP A 73 1.40 16.82 -1.24
CA ASP A 73 1.60 18.10 -1.95
C ASP A 73 0.63 19.18 -1.45
N ARG A 74 -0.66 18.84 -1.31
CA ARG A 74 -1.67 19.76 -0.78
C ARG A 74 -1.35 20.21 0.64
N LEU A 75 -0.85 19.32 1.49
CA LEU A 75 -0.44 19.65 2.85
C LEU A 75 0.81 20.54 2.90
N ILE A 76 1.79 20.28 2.02
CA ILE A 76 3.00 21.09 1.91
C ILE A 76 2.68 22.50 1.40
N CYS A 77 1.79 22.61 0.41
CA CYS A 77 1.37 23.90 -0.13
C CYS A 77 0.47 24.71 0.83
N ASP A 78 -0.03 24.10 1.91
CA ASP A 78 -0.83 24.81 2.91
C ASP A 78 0.07 25.69 3.78
N LYS A 79 0.02 27.00 3.56
CA LYS A 79 0.84 28.00 4.26
C LYS A 79 0.53 28.15 5.75
N ARG A 80 -0.52 27.48 6.25
CA ARG A 80 -0.89 27.52 7.67
C ARG A 80 0.03 26.59 8.46
N ASN A 81 1.16 27.11 8.94
CA ASN A 81 2.09 26.36 9.78
C ASN A 81 1.46 25.98 11.14
N ASN A 82 0.65 24.93 11.14
CA ASN A 82 -0.05 24.39 12.31
C ASN A 82 0.54 23.03 12.69
N ALA A 83 0.54 22.71 13.99
CA ALA A 83 1.01 21.41 14.47
C ALA A 83 0.23 20.24 13.84
N ASP A 84 -1.06 20.44 13.59
CA ASP A 84 -1.92 19.45 12.92
C ASP A 84 -1.45 19.14 11.50
N ILE A 85 -1.04 20.14 10.70
CA ILE A 85 -0.53 19.89 9.34
C ILE A 85 0.76 19.07 9.38
N ARG A 86 1.66 19.34 10.33
CA ARG A 86 2.89 18.56 10.50
C ARG A 86 2.61 17.11 10.89
N ASP A 87 1.60 16.89 11.74
CA ASP A 87 1.15 15.55 12.12
C ASP A 87 0.52 14.81 10.92
N GLN A 88 -0.31 15.48 10.12
CA GLN A 88 -0.88 14.92 8.90
C GLN A 88 0.19 14.56 7.85
N ILE A 89 1.22 15.40 7.68
CA ILE A 89 2.36 15.09 6.81
C ILE A 89 3.07 13.83 7.29
N SER A 90 3.33 13.74 8.60
CA SER A 90 4.01 12.59 9.21
C SER A 90 3.20 11.31 9.00
N LYS A 91 1.89 11.34 9.26
CA LYS A 91 0.96 10.22 9.02
C LYS A 91 0.91 9.81 7.55
N THR A 92 0.91 10.77 6.63
CA THR A 92 0.89 10.49 5.19
C THR A 92 2.18 9.78 4.75
N LEU A 93 3.33 10.21 5.27
CA LEU A 93 4.62 9.56 5.01
C LEU A 93 4.68 8.16 5.63
N THR A 94 4.19 7.99 6.86
CA THR A 94 4.06 6.66 7.49
C THR A 94 3.20 5.74 6.64
N TYR A 95 2.07 6.21 6.13
CA TYR A 95 1.20 5.41 5.26
C TYR A 95 1.89 5.02 3.94
N ILE A 96 2.69 5.90 3.35
CA ILE A 96 3.51 5.56 2.18
C ILE A 96 4.54 4.48 2.55
N ALA A 97 5.20 4.59 3.70
CA ALA A 97 6.13 3.58 4.19
C ALA A 97 5.43 2.22 4.41
N ASP A 98 4.22 2.20 4.97
CA ASP A 98 3.43 0.98 5.16
C ASP A 98 3.15 0.26 3.84
N GLN A 99 2.76 1.00 2.81
CA GLN A 99 2.48 0.46 1.48
C GLN A 99 3.75 -0.13 0.82
N VAL A 100 4.90 0.51 1.04
CA VAL A 100 6.18 -0.01 0.57
C VAL A 100 6.55 -1.29 1.33
N LEU A 101 6.42 -1.28 2.65
CA LEU A 101 6.67 -2.45 3.50
C LEU A 101 5.74 -3.61 3.13
N GLU A 102 4.47 -3.36 2.81
CA GLU A 102 3.55 -4.38 2.32
C GLU A 102 4.11 -5.09 1.07
N THR A 103 4.75 -4.35 0.18
CA THR A 103 5.42 -4.89 -1.01
C THR A 103 6.64 -5.72 -0.64
N VAL A 104 7.45 -5.25 0.33
CA VAL A 104 8.59 -6.00 0.87
C VAL A 104 8.14 -7.35 1.44
N PHE A 105 7.06 -7.37 2.23
CA PHE A 105 6.56 -8.60 2.83
C PHE A 105 6.03 -9.58 1.78
N LYS A 106 5.44 -9.09 0.70
CA LYS A 106 5.06 -9.95 -0.43
C LYS A 106 6.29 -10.55 -1.12
N ILE A 107 7.42 -9.83 -1.17
CA ILE A 107 8.69 -10.34 -1.71
C ILE A 107 9.32 -11.37 -0.77
N ARG A 108 9.23 -11.17 0.55
CA ARG A 108 9.72 -12.13 1.54
C ARG A 108 8.92 -13.43 1.57
N ASP A 109 7.66 -13.41 1.14
CA ASP A 109 6.82 -14.61 0.99
C ASP A 109 7.32 -15.58 -0.11
N PHE A 110 8.28 -15.15 -0.96
CA PHE A 110 8.92 -16.02 -1.93
C PHE A 110 9.97 -16.94 -1.28
N GLU A 111 10.46 -17.92 -2.03
CA GLU A 111 11.49 -18.87 -1.59
C GLU A 111 12.76 -18.15 -1.10
N ALA A 112 13.24 -18.49 0.09
CA ALA A 112 14.46 -17.96 0.66
C ALA A 112 15.68 -18.22 -0.26
N GLY A 113 16.56 -17.22 -0.40
CA GLY A 113 17.71 -17.29 -1.29
C GLY A 113 17.40 -16.91 -2.73
N TRP A 114 16.22 -16.34 -3.02
CA TRP A 114 15.90 -15.82 -4.35
C TRP A 114 16.91 -14.77 -4.81
N SER A 115 17.51 -13.99 -3.88
CA SER A 115 18.51 -12.96 -4.20
C SER A 115 19.86 -13.52 -4.64
N ASN A 116 20.13 -14.83 -4.47
CA ASN A 116 21.38 -15.47 -4.87
C ASN A 116 21.39 -15.95 -6.32
N LYS A 117 20.24 -15.94 -7.00
CA LYS A 117 20.15 -16.32 -8.43
C LYS A 117 20.85 -15.24 -9.27
N GLU A 118 21.51 -15.64 -10.37
CA GLU A 118 22.32 -14.73 -11.24
C GLU A 118 21.56 -13.47 -11.69
N ASN A 119 20.24 -13.59 -11.89
CA ASN A 119 19.36 -12.50 -12.30
C ASN A 119 19.24 -11.34 -11.28
N TYR A 120 19.64 -11.55 -10.03
CA TYR A 120 19.46 -10.59 -8.92
C TYR A 120 20.78 -10.11 -8.31
N GLN A 121 21.94 -10.50 -8.88
CA GLN A 121 23.24 -10.07 -8.38
C GLN A 121 23.51 -8.57 -8.53
N SER A 122 22.80 -7.89 -9.44
CA SER A 122 22.87 -6.43 -9.59
C SER A 122 22.19 -5.65 -8.47
N LEU A 123 21.44 -6.32 -7.58
CA LEU A 123 20.77 -5.68 -6.46
C LEU A 123 21.78 -5.28 -5.38
N PRO A 124 21.70 -4.06 -4.81
CA PRO A 124 22.57 -3.63 -3.72
C PRO A 124 22.55 -4.61 -2.53
N LEU A 125 23.70 -4.81 -1.89
CA LEU A 125 23.83 -5.75 -0.77
C LEU A 125 22.87 -5.42 0.37
N ALA A 126 22.73 -4.15 0.73
CA ALA A 126 21.80 -3.71 1.75
C ALA A 126 20.33 -4.06 1.41
N GLN A 127 19.93 -3.92 0.14
CA GLN A 127 18.60 -4.31 -0.32
C GLN A 127 18.42 -5.84 -0.30
N ARG A 128 19.47 -6.62 -0.59
CA ARG A 128 19.42 -8.10 -0.48
C ARG A 128 19.26 -8.56 0.97
N ILE A 129 19.99 -7.96 1.91
CA ILE A 129 19.85 -8.25 3.35
C ILE A 129 18.44 -7.87 3.83
N TRP A 130 17.90 -6.76 3.33
CA TRP A 130 16.58 -6.30 3.69
C TRP A 130 15.43 -7.13 3.11
N LEU A 131 15.54 -7.63 1.87
CA LEU A 131 14.41 -8.25 1.17
C LEU A 131 14.41 -9.79 1.17
N ASP A 132 15.56 -10.43 1.37
CA ASP A 132 15.69 -11.89 1.38
C ASP A 132 15.82 -12.43 2.80
N ASP A 133 15.05 -13.46 3.13
CA ASP A 133 15.05 -14.08 4.46
C ASP A 133 16.25 -15.01 4.69
N ILE A 134 17.03 -15.35 3.65
CA ILE A 134 18.30 -16.06 3.84
C ILE A 134 19.31 -15.25 4.67
N ASN A 135 19.17 -13.93 4.69
CA ASN A 135 20.05 -13.02 5.41
C ASN A 135 19.48 -12.57 6.77
N LEU A 136 18.53 -13.33 7.34
CA LEU A 136 17.89 -12.97 8.61
C LEU A 136 18.92 -12.78 9.74
N GLU A 137 19.91 -13.67 9.85
CA GLU A 137 20.98 -13.54 10.86
C GLU A 137 21.79 -12.24 10.69
N GLN A 138 22.10 -11.84 9.45
CA GLN A 138 22.80 -10.58 9.16
C GLN A 138 21.92 -9.37 9.44
N ARG A 139 20.61 -9.49 9.26
CA ARG A 139 19.63 -8.45 9.54
C ARG A 139 19.55 -8.12 11.04
N GLU A 140 19.74 -9.13 11.90
CA GLU A 140 19.74 -8.98 13.36
C GLU A 140 21.08 -8.48 13.91
N GLN A 141 22.19 -8.78 13.22
CA GLN A 141 23.54 -8.47 13.69
C GLN A 141 24.09 -7.12 13.23
N ASP A 142 23.62 -6.61 12.09
CA ASP A 142 24.10 -5.36 11.49
C ASP A 142 22.93 -4.39 11.27
N GLU A 143 23.14 -3.09 11.56
CA GLU A 143 22.19 -2.01 11.26
C GLU A 143 22.63 -1.14 10.07
N ASN A 144 23.84 -1.36 9.53
CA ASN A 144 24.37 -0.55 8.41
C ASN A 144 23.49 -0.65 7.16
N TRP A 145 22.93 -1.84 6.89
CA TRP A 145 22.00 -2.03 5.77
C TRP A 145 20.73 -1.18 5.91
N LEU A 146 20.27 -0.91 7.14
CA LEU A 146 19.07 -0.10 7.39
C LEU A 146 19.31 1.35 6.99
N GLU A 147 20.47 1.92 7.33
CA GLU A 147 20.80 3.30 6.98
C GLU A 147 20.94 3.51 5.46
N GLU A 148 21.49 2.52 4.74
CA GLU A 148 21.55 2.54 3.27
C GLU A 148 20.14 2.48 2.67
N VAL A 149 19.31 1.53 3.11
CA VAL A 149 17.92 1.38 2.63
C VAL A 149 17.08 2.62 2.94
N LEU A 150 17.23 3.23 4.12
CA LEU A 150 16.54 4.49 4.47
C LEU A 150 16.95 5.65 3.56
N SER A 151 18.22 5.71 3.20
CA SER A 151 18.74 6.75 2.30
C SER A 151 18.22 6.57 0.88
N ASP A 152 18.16 5.32 0.39
CA ASP A 152 17.55 4.97 -0.89
C ASP A 152 16.05 5.25 -0.92
N PHE A 153 15.32 4.89 0.16
CA PHE A 153 13.89 5.19 0.30
C PHE A 153 13.64 6.69 0.22
N THR A 154 14.38 7.49 0.99
CA THR A 154 14.20 8.95 1.02
C THR A 154 14.47 9.56 -0.35
N ARG A 155 15.51 9.07 -1.05
CA ARG A 155 15.81 9.48 -2.44
C ARG A 155 14.68 9.10 -3.39
N TRP A 156 14.10 7.92 -3.25
CA TRP A 156 12.96 7.49 -4.06
C TRP A 156 11.71 8.35 -3.83
N VAL A 157 11.41 8.71 -2.57
CA VAL A 157 10.27 9.60 -2.24
C VAL A 157 10.41 10.93 -2.97
N ILE A 158 11.59 11.55 -2.90
CA ILE A 158 11.85 12.85 -3.56
C ILE A 158 11.75 12.72 -5.08
N ARG A 159 12.41 11.71 -5.68
CA ARG A 159 12.34 11.49 -7.13
C ARG A 159 10.92 11.26 -7.61
N THR A 160 10.13 10.51 -6.84
CA THR A 160 8.73 10.22 -7.16
C THR A 160 7.88 11.48 -7.05
N TYR A 161 8.11 12.30 -6.01
CA TYR A 161 7.45 13.58 -5.84
C TYR A 161 7.76 14.54 -7.00
N GLU A 162 9.03 14.73 -7.36
CA GLU A 162 9.46 15.56 -8.49
C GLU A 162 8.93 15.06 -9.83
N TYR A 163 8.87 13.73 -10.02
CA TYR A 163 8.33 13.13 -11.24
C TYR A 163 6.83 13.39 -11.39
N LEU A 164 6.07 13.28 -10.29
CA LEU A 164 4.61 13.46 -10.29
C LEU A 164 4.21 14.94 -10.34
N PHE A 165 4.99 15.82 -9.71
CA PHE A 165 4.70 17.25 -9.63
C PHE A 165 5.88 18.09 -10.12
N LYS A 166 6.00 18.20 -11.45
CA LYS A 166 7.07 18.97 -12.09
C LYS A 166 6.94 20.48 -11.90
N ASP A 167 5.75 20.98 -11.54
CA ASP A 167 5.39 22.41 -11.47
C ASP A 167 5.03 22.88 -10.04
N THR A 168 5.56 22.25 -8.99
CA THR A 168 5.16 22.53 -7.61
C THR A 168 5.73 23.84 -7.03
N CYS A 169 5.01 24.39 -6.04
CA CYS A 169 5.34 25.61 -5.29
C CYS A 169 6.70 25.62 -4.59
N GLU A 170 7.29 24.47 -4.22
CA GLU A 170 8.59 24.43 -3.53
C GLU A 170 9.32 23.11 -3.79
N LYS A 171 10.63 23.19 -4.04
CA LYS A 171 11.49 22.00 -4.15
C LYS A 171 11.83 21.50 -2.76
N MET A 172 11.77 20.18 -2.59
CA MET A 172 12.04 19.58 -1.29
C MET A 172 13.52 19.76 -0.91
N GLY A 173 13.80 20.53 0.15
CA GLY A 173 15.15 20.91 0.55
C GLY A 173 15.89 19.83 1.35
N PRO A 174 17.22 19.99 1.60
CA PRO A 174 18.00 19.04 2.40
C PRO A 174 17.52 18.91 3.85
N ALA A 175 16.91 19.97 4.41
CA ALA A 175 16.32 19.91 5.75
C ALA A 175 15.05 19.03 5.80
N GLU A 176 14.31 18.97 4.69
CA GLU A 176 13.13 18.12 4.57
C GLU A 176 13.53 16.68 4.31
N PHE A 177 14.63 16.44 3.58
CA PHE A 177 15.24 15.13 3.44
C PHE A 177 15.50 14.48 4.82
N GLU A 178 16.17 15.19 5.73
CA GLU A 178 16.45 14.67 7.08
C GLU A 178 15.18 14.43 7.90
N ARG A 179 14.16 15.29 7.75
CA ARG A 179 12.86 15.08 8.42
C ARG A 179 12.16 13.84 7.91
N ILE A 180 12.10 13.66 6.60
CA ILE A 180 11.48 12.49 5.96
C ILE A 180 12.23 11.23 6.36
N LYS A 181 13.57 11.25 6.29
CA LYS A 181 14.42 10.14 6.72
C LYS A 181 14.13 9.74 8.18
N LYS A 182 14.00 10.72 9.08
CA LYS A 182 13.64 10.47 10.48
C LYS A 182 12.24 9.85 10.63
N ILE A 183 11.25 10.40 9.93
CA ILE A 183 9.85 9.89 9.98
C ILE A 183 9.78 8.45 9.45
N ILE A 184 10.48 8.16 8.35
CA ILE A 184 10.52 6.80 7.79
C ILE A 184 11.27 5.86 8.73
N LYS A 185 12.38 6.30 9.34
CA LYS A 185 13.11 5.50 10.32
C LYS A 185 12.22 5.15 11.52
N GLU A 186 11.49 6.12 12.04
CA GLU A 186 10.48 5.89 13.09
C GLU A 186 9.40 4.92 12.62
N ALA A 187 8.88 5.08 11.40
CA ALA A 187 7.89 4.16 10.83
C ALA A 187 8.42 2.73 10.72
N ILE A 188 9.63 2.53 10.17
CA ILE A 188 10.24 1.20 10.02
C ILE A 188 10.57 0.58 11.38
N ASN A 189 11.08 1.37 12.33
CA ASN A 189 11.39 0.89 13.68
C ASN A 189 10.14 0.55 14.51
N LEU A 190 8.98 1.12 14.18
CA LEU A 190 7.69 0.70 14.75
C LEU A 190 7.22 -0.68 14.23
N TYR A 191 7.89 -1.23 13.22
CA TYR A 191 7.69 -2.59 12.71
C TYR A 191 8.88 -3.52 13.03
N PRO A 192 9.37 -3.61 14.29
CA PRO A 192 10.44 -4.53 14.61
C PRO A 192 9.87 -5.94 14.47
N SER A 193 10.46 -6.72 13.56
CA SER A 193 10.18 -8.13 13.26
C SER A 193 8.70 -8.55 13.26
N LYS A 194 8.23 -9.01 12.10
CA LYS A 194 6.89 -9.57 11.90
C LYS A 194 6.62 -10.90 12.62
N ASP A 195 7.20 -11.14 13.80
CA ASP A 195 6.75 -12.23 14.68
C ASP A 195 5.28 -12.04 15.12
N CYS A 196 4.73 -10.82 15.05
CA CYS A 196 3.33 -10.56 15.42
C CYS A 196 2.28 -10.81 14.32
N LEU A 197 2.65 -10.98 13.04
CA LEU A 197 1.66 -11.10 11.94
C LEU A 197 1.52 -12.51 11.36
N ILE A 198 2.30 -13.48 11.84
CA ILE A 198 2.19 -14.89 11.44
C ILE A 198 1.15 -15.64 12.29
N GLU A 199 0.86 -15.21 13.53
CA GLU A 199 -0.13 -15.90 14.38
C GLU A 199 -1.58 -15.81 13.87
N HIS A 200 -1.93 -14.78 13.08
CA HIS A 200 -3.29 -14.67 12.53
C HIS A 200 -3.56 -15.55 11.30
N LYS A 201 -2.53 -16.15 10.68
CA LYS A 201 -2.72 -17.10 9.57
C LYS A 201 -2.65 -18.57 9.96
N LYS A 202 -2.15 -18.92 11.16
CA LYS A 202 -2.11 -20.31 11.64
C LYS A 202 -3.37 -20.78 12.39
N ASN A 203 -4.32 -19.90 12.70
CA ASN A 203 -5.57 -20.25 13.40
C ASN A 203 -6.80 -20.36 12.48
N LYS A 204 -6.59 -20.79 11.22
CA LYS A 204 -7.68 -21.19 10.31
C LYS A 204 -7.26 -22.44 9.52
N GLU A 205 -7.04 -23.53 10.22
CA GLU A 205 -7.23 -24.90 9.71
C GLU A 205 -8.05 -25.69 10.74
#